data_AF-A0A1A2SI40-F1
#
_entry.id   AF-A0A1A2SI40-F1
#
_cell.length_a   1.000
_cell.length_b   1.000
_cell.length_c   1.000
_cell.angle_alpha   90.00
_cell.angle_beta   90.00
_cell.angle_gamma   90.00
#
_symmetry.space_group_name_H-M   'P 1'
#
loop_
_entity.id
_entity.type
_entity.pdbx_description
1 polymer ?
#
loop_
_entity_poly.entity_id
_entity_poly.type
_entity_poly.pdbx_seq_one_letter_code
_entity_poly.pdbx_strand_id
1 'polypeptide(L)'
;MRLRRRLFIYSAPVVAAALLVAIKLFVVVLAGNSATHAFASGDATAVRRDAAILGVVNVVEPARAPFVAGTAAVLGGRLEDADARFTDAMARSDSVGSCPVRVNLELVRETQGDRAAAAGDRARADERYTSALAIVEAAPQGCFAGNTDPDPQRHAIRDEAANRLAAKRSALSAAPPTAPPPPPPSPPAAPPP
;
A
#
# COMPACT_ATOMS: atom_id res chain seq x y z
N MET A 1 -43.60 42.13 -7.41
CA MET A 1 -42.61 41.55 -8.36
C MET A 1 -41.13 41.87 -8.02
N ARG A 2 -40.77 43.04 -7.45
CA ARG A 2 -39.36 43.38 -7.13
C ARG A 2 -38.73 42.62 -5.95
N LEU A 3 -39.51 42.22 -4.94
CA LEU A 3 -39.01 41.50 -3.75
C LEU A 3 -38.61 40.04 -4.07
N ARG A 4 -39.44 39.32 -4.84
CA ARG A 4 -39.15 37.95 -5.30
C ARG A 4 -37.87 37.88 -6.14
N ARG A 5 -37.63 38.88 -6.99
CA ARG A 5 -36.43 38.97 -7.86
C ARG A 5 -35.15 39.23 -7.06
N ARG A 6 -35.21 40.02 -5.98
CA ARG A 6 -34.08 40.20 -5.05
C ARG A 6 -33.79 38.94 -4.26
N LEU A 7 -34.82 38.24 -3.77
CA LEU A 7 -34.64 36.99 -3.03
C LEU A 7 -33.92 35.93 -3.88
N PHE A 8 -34.29 35.80 -5.15
CA PHE A 8 -33.63 34.91 -6.12
C PHE A 8 -32.16 35.27 -6.37
N ILE A 9 -31.80 36.55 -6.42
CA ILE A 9 -30.41 36.97 -6.68
C ILE A 9 -29.50 36.66 -5.48
N TYR A 10 -30.03 36.73 -4.25
CA TYR A 10 -29.25 36.42 -3.04
C TYR A 10 -29.23 34.92 -2.69
N SER A 11 -30.30 34.17 -3.00
CA SER A 11 -30.35 32.72 -2.73
C SER A 11 -29.71 31.88 -3.83
N ALA A 12 -29.71 32.34 -5.09
CA ALA A 12 -29.08 31.65 -6.21
C ALA A 12 -27.60 31.28 -5.97
N PRO A 13 -26.71 32.17 -5.49
CA PRO A 13 -25.31 31.80 -5.25
C PRO A 13 -25.16 30.77 -4.13
N VAL A 14 -26.00 30.83 -3.09
CA VAL A 14 -25.96 29.85 -1.99
C VAL A 14 -26.43 28.48 -2.46
N VAL A 15 -27.50 28.43 -3.26
CA VAL A 15 -28.02 27.19 -3.85
C VAL A 15 -27.04 26.63 -4.88
N ALA A 16 -26.40 27.48 -5.69
CA ALA A 16 -25.37 27.07 -6.62
C ALA A 16 -24.14 26.49 -5.90
N ALA A 17 -23.70 27.11 -4.80
CA ALA A 17 -22.63 26.58 -3.98
C ALA A 17 -23.00 25.22 -3.36
N ALA A 18 -24.22 25.07 -2.83
CA ALA A 18 -24.71 23.81 -2.29
C ALA A 18 -24.80 22.71 -3.37
N LEU A 19 -25.25 23.04 -4.58
CA LEU A 19 -25.28 22.12 -5.72
C LEU A 19 -23.87 21.71 -6.15
N LEU A 20 -22.91 22.63 -6.20
CA LEU A 20 -21.52 22.31 -6.50
C LEU A 20 -20.90 21.38 -5.46
N VAL A 21 -21.22 21.58 -4.17
CA VAL A 21 -20.80 20.68 -3.10
C VAL A 21 -21.46 19.31 -3.28
N ALA A 22 -22.77 19.23 -3.54
CA ALA A 22 -23.46 17.97 -3.76
C ALA A 22 -22.91 17.20 -4.97
N ILE A 23 -22.69 17.90 -6.10
CA ILE A 23 -22.06 17.33 -7.30
C ILE A 23 -20.66 16.82 -6.97
N LYS A 24 -19.86 17.60 -6.23
CA LYS A 24 -18.51 17.20 -5.83
C LYS A 24 -18.53 15.96 -4.92
N LEU A 25 -19.44 15.89 -3.95
CA LEU A 25 -19.61 14.70 -3.11
C LEU A 25 -20.01 13.48 -3.96
N PHE A 26 -20.90 13.66 -4.93
CA PHE A 26 -21.32 12.60 -5.84
C PHE A 26 -20.18 12.10 -6.73
N VAL A 27 -19.39 13.02 -7.28
CA VAL A 27 -18.18 12.71 -8.07
C VAL A 27 -17.14 12.00 -7.21
N VAL A 28 -16.96 12.40 -5.96
CA VAL A 28 -16.04 11.74 -5.02
C VAL A 28 -16.48 10.31 -4.70
N VAL A 29 -17.78 10.08 -4.45
CA VAL A 29 -18.32 8.73 -4.20
C VAL A 29 -18.16 7.83 -5.43
N LEU A 30 -18.43 8.35 -6.62
CA LEU A 30 -18.26 7.62 -7.87
C LEU A 30 -16.79 7.27 -8.14
N ALA A 31 -15.88 8.24 -7.98
CA ALA A 31 -14.44 8.02 -8.13
C ALA A 31 -13.87 7.06 -7.07
N GLY A 32 -14.43 7.08 -5.86
CA GLY A 32 -14.08 6.11 -4.82
C GLY A 32 -14.47 4.68 -5.20
N ASN A 33 -15.67 4.51 -5.76
CA ASN A 33 -16.18 3.19 -6.17
C ASN A 33 -15.51 2.64 -7.44
N SER A 34 -15.05 3.50 -8.35
CA SER A 34 -14.21 3.09 -9.48
C SER A 34 -12.80 2.72 -9.04
N ALA A 35 -12.20 3.47 -8.12
CA ALA A 35 -10.87 3.21 -7.61
C ALA A 35 -10.79 1.89 -6.83
N THR A 36 -11.83 1.53 -6.06
CA THR A 36 -11.90 0.22 -5.39
C THR A 36 -12.02 -0.94 -6.38
N HIS A 37 -12.83 -0.77 -7.44
CA HIS A 37 -12.93 -1.77 -8.52
C HIS A 37 -11.64 -1.89 -9.33
N ALA A 38 -10.98 -0.79 -9.65
CA ALA A 38 -9.71 -0.76 -10.39
C ALA A 38 -8.55 -1.34 -9.55
N PHE A 39 -8.56 -1.11 -8.25
CA PHE A 39 -7.62 -1.74 -7.32
C PHE A 39 -7.89 -3.25 -7.22
N ALA A 40 -9.16 -3.67 -7.16
CA ALA A 40 -9.55 -5.08 -7.17
C ALA A 40 -9.22 -5.80 -8.49
N SER A 41 -9.20 -5.08 -9.63
CA SER A 41 -8.83 -5.62 -10.94
C SER A 41 -7.35 -5.48 -11.30
N GLY A 42 -6.54 -4.82 -10.45
CA GLY A 42 -5.12 -4.58 -10.72
C GLY A 42 -4.82 -3.52 -11.78
N ASP A 43 -5.79 -2.68 -12.17
CA ASP A 43 -5.62 -1.66 -13.21
C ASP A 43 -4.88 -0.41 -12.66
N ALA A 44 -3.56 -0.45 -12.72
CA ALA A 44 -2.66 0.63 -12.33
C ALA A 44 -2.92 1.96 -13.07
N THR A 45 -3.49 1.91 -14.28
CA THR A 45 -3.77 3.09 -15.12
C THR A 45 -5.05 3.80 -14.68
N ALA A 46 -6.10 3.03 -14.37
CA ALA A 46 -7.34 3.55 -13.82
C ALA A 46 -7.12 4.18 -12.44
N VAL A 47 -6.41 3.48 -11.54
CA VAL A 47 -6.06 4.00 -10.21
C VAL A 47 -5.28 5.32 -10.29
N ARG A 48 -4.35 5.46 -11.25
CA ARG A 48 -3.57 6.69 -11.45
C ARG A 48 -4.41 7.85 -11.98
N ARG A 49 -5.42 7.57 -12.80
CA ARG A 49 -6.35 8.57 -13.33
C ARG A 49 -7.27 9.07 -12.21
N ASP A 50 -7.77 8.15 -11.38
CA ASP A 50 -8.58 8.48 -10.22
C ASP A 50 -7.75 9.27 -9.18
N ALA A 51 -6.46 8.93 -9.03
CA ALA A 51 -5.48 9.70 -8.25
C ALA A 51 -5.35 11.16 -8.72
N ALA A 52 -5.25 11.36 -10.03
CA ALA A 52 -5.09 12.68 -10.62
C ALA A 52 -6.35 13.54 -10.42
N ILE A 53 -7.54 12.94 -10.50
CA ILE A 53 -8.82 13.61 -10.25
C ILE A 53 -8.96 14.00 -8.77
N LEU A 54 -8.58 13.12 -7.85
CA LEU A 54 -8.56 13.40 -6.41
C LEU A 54 -7.50 14.47 -6.02
N GLY A 55 -6.41 14.58 -6.80
CA GLY A 55 -5.30 15.50 -6.54
C GLY A 55 -5.60 16.98 -6.75
N VAL A 56 -6.57 17.34 -7.59
CA VAL A 56 -6.80 18.74 -8.03
C VAL A 56 -7.34 19.64 -6.91
N VAL A 57 -7.75 19.10 -5.75
CA VAL A 57 -8.25 19.90 -4.60
C VAL A 57 -7.75 19.39 -3.24
N ASN A 58 -6.52 18.86 -3.16
CA ASN A 58 -5.93 18.34 -1.91
C ASN A 58 -5.39 19.44 -0.97
N VAL A 59 -6.23 20.41 -0.62
CA VAL A 59 -5.93 21.38 0.46
C VAL A 59 -6.40 20.84 1.82
N VAL A 60 -7.39 19.94 1.82
CA VAL A 60 -8.02 19.41 3.06
C VAL A 60 -7.32 18.16 3.59
N GLU A 61 -6.74 17.32 2.72
CA GLU A 61 -6.03 16.08 3.13
C GLU A 61 -4.70 15.93 2.35
N PRO A 62 -3.61 16.57 2.83
CA PRO A 62 -2.34 16.67 2.09
C PRO A 62 -1.63 15.32 1.87
N ALA A 63 -1.96 14.29 2.65
CA ALA A 63 -1.45 12.93 2.50
C ALA A 63 -2.12 12.12 1.37
N ARG A 64 -3.31 12.51 0.88
CA ARG A 64 -4.05 11.71 -0.12
C ARG A 64 -3.34 11.59 -1.45
N ALA A 65 -2.91 12.70 -2.05
CA ALA A 65 -2.23 12.68 -3.35
C ALA A 65 -1.00 11.76 -3.35
N PRO A 66 -0.05 11.89 -2.40
CA PRO A 66 1.09 10.99 -2.36
C PRO A 66 0.67 9.54 -2.05
N PHE A 67 -0.34 9.31 -1.19
CA PHE A 67 -0.86 7.95 -0.95
C PHE A 67 -1.37 7.28 -2.23
N VAL A 68 -2.25 7.93 -3.00
CA VAL A 68 -2.78 7.32 -4.22
C VAL A 68 -1.69 7.15 -5.29
N ALA A 69 -0.73 8.09 -5.36
CA ALA A 69 0.41 7.94 -6.26
C ALA A 69 1.30 6.74 -5.88
N GLY A 70 1.53 6.51 -4.58
CA GLY A 70 2.24 5.33 -4.08
C GLY A 70 1.52 4.05 -4.44
N THR A 71 0.20 4.01 -4.23
CA THR A 71 -0.65 2.89 -4.62
C THR A 71 -0.56 2.58 -6.12
N ALA A 72 -0.64 3.60 -6.98
CA ALA A 72 -0.48 3.43 -8.42
C ALA A 72 0.94 2.95 -8.82
N ALA A 73 1.95 3.29 -8.04
CA ALA A 73 3.32 2.80 -8.24
C ALA A 73 3.47 1.33 -7.84
N VAL A 74 2.85 0.89 -6.74
CA VAL A 74 2.77 -0.53 -6.35
C VAL A 74 2.14 -1.37 -7.45
N LEU A 75 0.97 -0.96 -7.95
CA LEU A 75 0.29 -1.67 -9.05
C LEU A 75 1.12 -1.68 -10.35
N GLY A 76 1.99 -0.68 -10.54
CA GLY A 76 2.92 -0.62 -11.67
C GLY A 76 4.26 -1.34 -11.42
N GLY A 77 4.44 -2.02 -10.28
CA GLY A 77 5.68 -2.71 -9.91
C GLY A 77 6.87 -1.81 -9.56
N ARG A 78 6.66 -0.47 -9.54
CA ARG A 78 7.68 0.56 -9.28
C ARG A 78 7.80 0.79 -7.79
N LEU A 79 8.51 -0.10 -7.09
CA LEU A 79 8.57 -0.09 -5.63
C LEU A 79 9.37 1.09 -5.08
N GLU A 80 10.39 1.56 -5.79
CA GLU A 80 11.18 2.73 -5.41
C GLU A 80 10.32 4.00 -5.43
N ASP A 81 9.52 4.16 -6.50
CA ASP A 81 8.52 5.23 -6.58
C ASP A 81 7.49 5.11 -5.45
N ALA A 82 6.99 3.90 -5.20
CA ALA A 82 6.01 3.65 -4.15
C ALA A 82 6.53 4.02 -2.76
N ASP A 83 7.77 3.64 -2.43
CA ASP A 83 8.42 3.96 -1.15
C ASP A 83 8.52 5.48 -0.96
N ALA A 84 9.00 6.20 -1.98
CA ALA A 84 9.12 7.66 -1.92
C ALA A 84 7.75 8.33 -1.71
N ARG A 85 6.71 7.88 -2.42
CA ARG A 85 5.36 8.45 -2.32
C ARG A 85 4.68 8.12 -0.99
N PHE A 86 4.80 6.91 -0.48
CA PHE A 86 4.25 6.60 0.84
C PHE A 86 5.03 7.25 1.97
N THR A 87 6.34 7.44 1.83
CA THR A 87 7.14 8.24 2.78
C THR A 87 6.67 9.69 2.81
N ASP A 88 6.42 10.31 1.64
CA ASP A 88 5.86 11.66 1.55
C ASP A 88 4.43 11.73 2.13
N ALA A 89 3.61 10.72 1.89
CA ALA A 89 2.29 10.62 2.51
C ALA A 89 2.39 10.54 4.04
N MET A 90 3.33 9.73 4.56
CA MET A 90 3.51 9.53 6.00
C MET A 90 3.96 10.80 6.69
N ALA A 91 4.84 11.58 6.06
CA ALA A 91 5.28 12.89 6.57
C ALA A 91 4.14 13.93 6.64
N ARG A 92 3.05 13.71 5.91
CA ARG A 92 1.87 14.60 5.83
C ARG A 92 0.64 14.04 6.55
N SER A 93 0.75 12.86 7.14
CA SER A 93 -0.32 12.23 7.92
C SER A 93 -0.24 12.64 9.38
N ASP A 94 -1.39 12.86 10.00
CA ASP A 94 -1.51 12.82 11.45
C ASP A 94 -1.45 11.37 11.97
N SER A 95 -1.29 11.18 13.27
CA SER A 95 -1.16 9.85 13.86
C SER A 95 -2.36 8.95 13.55
N VAL A 96 -3.58 9.49 13.59
CA VAL A 96 -4.84 8.77 13.36
C VAL A 96 -5.01 8.35 11.90
N GLY A 97 -4.66 9.21 10.93
CA GLY A 97 -4.73 8.90 9.50
C GLY A 97 -3.53 8.11 8.97
N SER A 98 -2.54 7.80 9.79
CA SER A 98 -1.28 7.19 9.33
C SER A 98 -1.35 5.67 9.10
N CYS A 99 -2.31 4.92 9.66
CA CYS A 99 -2.32 3.45 9.57
C CYS A 99 -2.30 2.94 8.11
N PRO A 100 -3.16 3.42 7.19
CA PRO A 100 -3.13 2.94 5.80
C PRO A 100 -1.78 3.22 5.13
N VAL A 101 -1.17 4.38 5.39
CA VAL A 101 0.13 4.73 4.82
C VAL A 101 1.24 3.82 5.36
N ARG A 102 1.26 3.61 6.68
CA ARG A 102 2.26 2.76 7.35
C ARG A 102 2.19 1.32 6.88
N VAL A 103 0.99 0.74 6.79
CA VAL A 103 0.80 -0.64 6.28
C VAL A 103 1.30 -0.75 4.84
N ASN A 104 0.98 0.21 3.97
CA ASN A 104 1.45 0.14 2.58
C ASN A 104 2.96 0.36 2.46
N LEU A 105 3.54 1.29 3.23
CA LEU A 105 4.98 1.54 3.22
C LEU A 105 5.78 0.34 3.76
N GLU A 106 5.27 -0.31 4.81
CA GLU A 106 5.82 -1.55 5.36
C GLU A 106 5.87 -2.66 4.31
N LEU A 107 4.74 -2.96 3.66
CA LEU A 107 4.67 -3.97 2.60
C LEU A 107 5.58 -3.65 1.40
N VAL A 108 5.70 -2.38 1.02
CA VAL A 108 6.61 -1.96 -0.06
C VAL A 108 8.06 -2.25 0.31
N ARG A 109 8.49 -1.89 1.52
CA ARG A 109 9.86 -2.14 2.01
C ARG A 109 10.12 -3.62 2.21
N GLU A 110 9.15 -4.38 2.72
CA GLU A 110 9.22 -5.84 2.79
C GLU A 110 9.45 -6.44 1.39
N THR A 111 8.66 -6.02 0.40
CA THR A 111 8.78 -6.52 -0.98
C THR A 111 10.11 -6.13 -1.62
N GLN A 112 10.64 -4.94 -1.34
CA GLN A 112 12.00 -4.56 -1.77
C GLN A 112 13.06 -5.45 -1.12
N GLY A 113 12.90 -5.80 0.16
CA GLY A 113 13.76 -6.74 0.86
C GLY A 113 13.70 -8.14 0.23
N ASP A 114 12.50 -8.61 -0.12
CA ASP A 114 12.29 -9.90 -0.79
C ASP A 114 13.00 -9.95 -2.15
N ARG A 115 12.91 -8.87 -2.94
CA ARG A 115 13.63 -8.76 -4.22
C ARG A 115 15.14 -8.76 -4.03
N ALA A 116 15.65 -8.05 -3.03
CA ALA A 116 17.07 -8.01 -2.72
C ALA A 116 17.59 -9.38 -2.26
N ALA A 117 16.83 -10.07 -1.39
CA ALA A 117 17.15 -11.41 -0.93
C ALA A 117 17.18 -12.41 -2.10
N ALA A 118 16.19 -12.35 -2.99
CA ALA A 118 16.14 -13.18 -4.20
C ALA A 118 17.30 -12.89 -5.16
N ALA A 119 17.79 -11.65 -5.21
CA ALA A 119 18.97 -11.26 -5.98
C ALA A 119 20.31 -11.62 -5.29
N GLY A 120 20.27 -12.18 -4.08
CA GLY A 120 21.45 -12.50 -3.28
C GLY A 120 22.08 -11.33 -2.53
N ASP A 121 21.48 -10.13 -2.63
CA ASP A 121 21.92 -8.94 -1.90
C ASP A 121 21.35 -8.95 -0.48
N ARG A 122 22.02 -9.73 0.39
CA ARG A 122 21.62 -9.89 1.80
C ARG A 122 21.70 -8.59 2.59
N ALA A 123 22.68 -7.74 2.31
CA ALA A 123 22.85 -6.48 3.03
C ALA A 123 21.68 -5.53 2.74
N ARG A 124 21.30 -5.40 1.47
CA ARG A 124 20.12 -4.63 1.08
C ARG A 124 18.83 -5.25 1.61
N ALA A 125 18.72 -6.57 1.62
CA ALA A 125 17.55 -7.24 2.18
C ALA A 125 17.37 -6.91 3.67
N ASP A 126 18.45 -7.02 4.47
CA ASP A 126 18.40 -6.71 5.90
C ASP A 126 18.09 -5.23 6.16
N GLU A 127 18.68 -4.30 5.39
CA GLU A 127 18.35 -2.87 5.43
C GLU A 127 16.84 -2.64 5.26
N ARG A 128 16.25 -3.28 4.24
CA ARG A 128 14.84 -3.12 3.88
C ARG A 128 13.90 -3.70 4.93
N TYR A 129 14.16 -4.92 5.41
CA TYR A 129 13.35 -5.52 6.46
C TYR A 129 13.47 -4.77 7.79
N THR A 130 14.65 -4.28 8.14
CA THR A 130 14.85 -3.45 9.34
C THR A 130 14.06 -2.15 9.23
N SER A 131 14.07 -1.51 8.06
CA SER A 131 13.31 -0.30 7.80
C SER A 131 11.79 -0.52 7.80
N ALA A 132 11.32 -1.68 7.34
CA ALA A 132 9.92 -2.10 7.45
C ALA A 132 9.53 -2.32 8.91
N LEU A 133 10.37 -2.99 9.71
CA LEU A 133 10.10 -3.26 11.12
C LEU A 133 9.98 -1.98 11.94
N ALA A 134 10.85 -0.99 11.66
CA ALA A 134 10.77 0.32 12.30
C ALA A 134 9.43 1.04 12.03
N ILE A 135 8.77 0.80 10.89
CA ILE A 135 7.43 1.34 10.62
C ILE A 135 6.38 0.68 11.51
N VAL A 136 6.47 -0.65 11.67
CA VAL A 136 5.56 -1.44 12.52
C VAL A 136 5.70 -1.00 13.98
N GLU A 137 6.93 -0.90 14.48
CA GLU A 137 7.24 -0.52 15.87
C GLU A 137 6.81 0.92 16.19
N ALA A 138 6.95 1.84 15.24
CA ALA A 138 6.54 3.23 15.41
C ALA A 138 5.04 3.49 15.14
N ALA A 139 4.27 2.47 14.79
CA ALA A 139 2.86 2.63 14.45
C ALA A 139 1.98 2.74 15.71
N PRO A 140 0.89 3.52 15.66
CA PRO A 140 -0.16 3.47 16.68
C PRO A 140 -0.72 2.05 16.87
N GLN A 141 -1.20 1.76 18.08
CA GLN A 141 -1.90 0.52 18.38
C GLN A 141 -3.12 0.37 17.46
N GLY A 142 -3.36 -0.86 16.98
CA GLY A 142 -4.44 -1.15 16.05
C GLY A 142 -4.13 -0.93 14.56
N CYS A 143 -2.95 -0.40 14.21
CA CYS A 143 -2.51 -0.42 12.79
C CYS A 143 -2.00 -1.82 12.38
N PHE A 144 -1.20 -2.45 13.25
CA PHE A 144 -0.63 -3.80 13.06
C PHE A 144 -1.15 -4.72 14.16
N ALA A 145 -0.41 -4.88 15.26
CA ALA A 145 -0.86 -5.67 16.39
C ALA A 145 -2.17 -5.13 17.00
N GLY A 146 -3.14 -6.02 17.18
CA GLY A 146 -4.46 -5.68 17.71
C GLY A 146 -5.29 -4.85 16.73
N ASN A 147 -5.03 -4.98 15.44
CA ASN A 147 -5.87 -4.37 14.41
C ASN A 147 -7.26 -4.99 14.38
N THR A 148 -8.22 -4.26 13.81
CA THR A 148 -9.60 -4.72 13.69
C THR A 148 -10.04 -4.75 12.23
N ASP A 149 -9.16 -5.12 11.30
CA ASP A 149 -9.55 -5.23 9.89
C ASP A 149 -10.66 -6.30 9.77
N PRO A 150 -11.82 -5.99 9.15
CA PRO A 150 -12.93 -6.93 9.06
C PRO A 150 -12.64 -8.09 8.11
N ASP A 151 -11.62 -7.97 7.25
CA ASP A 151 -11.17 -9.06 6.40
C ASP A 151 -10.15 -9.93 7.15
N PRO A 152 -10.43 -11.23 7.36
CA PRO A 152 -9.57 -12.09 8.17
C PRO A 152 -8.15 -12.21 7.62
N GLN A 153 -7.98 -12.17 6.30
CA GLN A 153 -6.68 -12.30 5.67
C GLN A 153 -5.86 -11.02 5.86
N ARG A 154 -6.45 -9.85 5.61
CA ARG A 154 -5.77 -8.57 5.87
C ARG A 154 -5.46 -8.38 7.34
N HIS A 155 -6.37 -8.81 8.22
CA HIS A 155 -6.14 -8.80 9.66
C HIS A 155 -4.90 -9.62 10.03
N ALA A 156 -4.84 -10.88 9.60
CA ALA A 156 -3.71 -11.76 9.88
C ALA A 156 -2.39 -11.20 9.32
N ILE A 157 -2.38 -10.72 8.08
CA ILE A 157 -1.18 -10.13 7.45
C ILE A 157 -0.63 -8.96 8.28
N ARG A 158 -1.51 -8.11 8.82
CA ARG A 158 -1.12 -6.96 9.64
C ARG A 158 -0.64 -7.37 11.02
N ASP A 159 -1.36 -8.28 11.68
CA ASP A 159 -1.00 -8.77 13.01
C ASP A 159 0.35 -9.50 13.00
N GLU A 160 0.63 -10.24 11.92
CA GLU A 160 1.86 -11.03 11.79
C GLU A 160 3.07 -10.24 11.28
N ALA A 161 2.91 -8.97 10.88
CA ALA A 161 3.94 -8.20 10.18
C ALA A 161 5.31 -8.21 10.90
N ALA A 162 5.33 -7.91 12.21
CA ALA A 162 6.57 -7.92 12.99
C ALA A 162 7.24 -9.30 13.01
N ASN A 163 6.47 -10.37 13.24
CA ASN A 163 6.98 -11.73 13.29
C ASN A 163 7.49 -12.19 11.91
N ARG A 164 6.76 -11.85 10.84
CA ARG A 164 7.12 -12.15 9.45
C ARG A 164 8.44 -11.48 9.07
N LEU A 165 8.60 -10.19 9.38
CA LEU A 165 9.84 -9.45 9.14
C LEU A 165 11.01 -10.01 9.94
N ALA A 166 10.83 -10.33 11.23
CA ALA A 166 11.86 -10.95 12.05
C ALA A 166 12.31 -12.32 11.51
N ALA A 167 11.35 -13.14 11.04
CA ALA A 167 11.65 -14.41 10.41
C ALA A 167 12.45 -14.24 9.10
N LYS A 168 12.05 -13.29 8.24
CA LYS A 168 12.77 -12.97 7.00
C LYS A 168 14.21 -12.56 7.26
N ARG A 169 14.46 -11.70 8.27
CA ARG A 169 15.82 -11.30 8.68
C ARG A 169 16.65 -12.47 9.19
N SER A 170 16.04 -13.31 10.03
CA SER A 170 16.71 -14.51 10.55
C SER A 170 17.12 -15.47 9.42
N ALA A 171 16.27 -15.62 8.41
CA ALA A 171 16.54 -16.44 7.23
C ALA A 171 17.70 -15.93 6.37
N LEU A 172 18.01 -14.62 6.39
CA LEU A 172 19.18 -14.08 5.66
C LEU A 172 20.50 -14.67 6.17
N SER A 173 20.56 -15.03 7.46
CA SER A 173 21.75 -15.57 8.12
C SER A 173 21.80 -17.10 8.13
N ALA A 174 20.71 -17.78 7.76
CA ALA A 174 20.68 -19.23 7.67
C ALA A 174 21.55 -19.70 6.49
N ALA A 175 22.34 -20.75 6.71
CA ALA A 175 23.06 -21.41 5.63
C ALA A 175 22.06 -21.90 4.56
N PRO A 176 22.37 -21.79 3.25
CA PRO A 176 21.57 -22.42 2.22
C PRO A 176 21.38 -23.90 2.58
N PRO A 177 20.18 -24.48 2.36
CA PRO A 177 19.99 -25.91 2.58
C PRO A 177 21.06 -26.66 1.81
N THR A 178 21.86 -27.47 2.51
CA THR A 178 22.88 -28.33 1.90
C THR A 178 22.21 -29.20 0.86
N ALA A 179 22.77 -29.24 -0.36
CA ALA A 179 22.25 -30.08 -1.43
C ALA A 179 22.05 -31.53 -0.93
N PRO A 180 20.97 -32.20 -1.30
CA PRO A 180 20.76 -33.59 -0.93
C PRO A 180 21.96 -34.43 -1.39
N PRO A 181 22.38 -35.44 -0.60
CA PRO A 181 23.52 -36.29 -0.95
C PRO A 181 23.28 -36.92 -2.33
N PRO A 182 24.34 -37.10 -3.15
CA PRO A 182 24.20 -37.71 -4.46
C PRO A 182 23.58 -39.11 -4.32
N PRO A 183 22.74 -39.54 -5.27
CA PRO A 183 22.13 -40.86 -5.23
C PRO A 183 23.21 -41.96 -5.17
N PRO A 184 22.97 -43.07 -4.47
CA PRO A 184 23.92 -44.16 -4.38
C PRO A 184 24.26 -44.70 -5.78
N PRO A 185 25.52 -45.15 -6.01
CA PRO A 185 25.94 -45.68 -7.30
C PRO A 185 25.07 -46.88 -7.70
N SER A 186 24.65 -46.90 -8.97
CA SER A 186 23.88 -48.01 -9.54
C SER A 186 24.63 -49.33 -9.38
N PRO A 187 23.96 -50.43 -9.00
CA PRO A 187 24.59 -51.74 -8.92
C PRO A 187 25.10 -52.18 -10.30
N PRO A 188 26.24 -52.89 -10.38
CA PRO A 188 26.81 -53.35 -11.63
C PRO A 188 25.82 -54.24 -12.39
N ALA A 189 25.71 -54.02 -13.70
CA ALA A 189 24.85 -54.79 -14.57
C ALA A 189 25.23 -56.28 -14.52
N ALA A 190 24.23 -57.13 -14.36
CA ALA A 190 24.42 -58.58 -14.40
C ALA A 190 24.94 -59.00 -15.79
N PRO A 191 25.88 -59.95 -15.86
CA PRO A 191 26.41 -60.42 -17.13
C PRO A 191 25.30 -61.08 -17.97
N PRO A 192 25.34 -60.94 -19.31
CA PRO A 192 24.34 -61.52 -20.20
C PRO A 192 24.41 -63.06 -20.20
N PRO A 193 23.27 -63.76 -20.44
CA PRO A 193 23.22 -65.20 -20.62
C PRO A 193 23.82 -65.68 -21.94
#